data_AF-A0A7W1HHK5-F1
#
_entry.id   AF-A0A7W1HHK5-F1
#
_cell.length_a   1.000
_cell.length_b   1.000
_cell.length_c   1.000
_cell.angle_alpha   90.00
_cell.angle_beta   90.00
_cell.angle_gamma   90.00
#
_symmetry.space_group_name_H-M   'P 1'
#
loop_
_entity.id
_entity.type
_entity.pdbx_description
1 polymer ?
#
loop_
_entity_poly.entity_id
_entity_poly.type
_entity_poly.pdbx_seq_one_letter_code
_entity_poly.pdbx_strand_id
1 'polypeptide(L)'
;MLNVYAHERTADDFICTAYSKEVLLEKVQPAIIEFLKKRGLELSLEKTKITHITEGFDFLGFNVRKYGRKLLIKPSGSSIKKFTESIRETIKKLGNSLTVKLIACLNSKIRGWANYYRSCVAKETFNNIDTVAFESIWRMLKKKHPNKNISWIRCKYFTNIGQRNWCFFCNVSTKKGVKSYTLTKARDVKIRRHIKIKGKANIFDQDFEDYFIERENKRKMERMNSRIVNNNLKRA
;
A
#
# COMPACT_ATOMS: atom_id res chain seq x y z
N MET A 1 -25.99 -11.21 13.56
CA MET A 1 -25.11 -11.98 12.66
C MET A 1 -23.66 -11.63 13.01
N LEU A 2 -22.94 -12.58 13.59
CA LEU A 2 -21.54 -12.43 14.00
C LEU A 2 -20.66 -12.78 12.80
N ASN A 3 -19.98 -11.79 12.24
CA ASN A 3 -19.02 -12.03 11.16
C ASN A 3 -17.61 -11.85 11.73
N VAL A 4 -16.94 -12.97 11.96
CA VAL A 4 -15.51 -13.01 12.27
C VAL A 4 -14.78 -13.12 10.94
N TYR A 5 -14.03 -12.09 10.58
CA TYR A 5 -13.19 -12.12 9.38
C TYR A 5 -11.77 -12.50 9.84
N ALA A 6 -11.47 -13.80 9.81
CA ALA A 6 -10.09 -14.29 9.94
C ALA A 6 -9.46 -14.34 8.54
N HIS A 7 -8.31 -13.67 8.36
CA HIS A 7 -7.51 -13.79 7.14
C HIS A 7 -6.35 -14.76 7.38
N GLU A 8 -6.12 -15.65 6.41
CA GLU A 8 -5.41 -16.92 6.51
C GLU A 8 -3.86 -16.83 6.67
N ARG A 9 -3.34 -17.83 7.39
CA ARG A 9 -2.01 -18.49 7.40
C ARG A 9 -0.81 -17.97 8.22
N THR A 10 -0.75 -16.71 8.64
CA THR A 10 0.27 -16.20 9.61
C THR A 10 -0.19 -14.89 10.22
N ALA A 11 -1.26 -14.90 11.02
CA ALA A 11 -1.77 -13.68 11.64
C ALA A 11 -2.16 -13.93 13.09
N ASP A 12 -1.44 -13.29 14.02
CA ASP A 12 -1.85 -13.13 15.42
C ASP A 12 -3.00 -12.12 15.54
N ASP A 13 -3.21 -11.28 14.52
CA ASP A 13 -4.19 -10.18 14.52
C ASP A 13 -5.47 -10.58 13.75
N PHE A 14 -6.63 -10.45 14.40
CA PHE A 14 -7.95 -10.66 13.79
C PHE A 14 -8.94 -9.55 14.17
N ILE A 15 -10.06 -9.46 13.42
CA ILE A 15 -11.16 -8.54 13.70
C ILE A 15 -12.45 -9.32 13.91
N CYS A 16 -13.16 -8.99 14.98
CA CYS A 16 -14.52 -9.45 15.23
C CYS A 16 -15.49 -8.27 15.09
N THR A 17 -16.63 -8.52 14.44
CA THR A 17 -17.69 -7.51 14.29
C THR A 17 -18.98 -8.02 14.90
N ALA A 18 -19.65 -7.15 15.66
CA ALA A 18 -20.97 -7.41 16.23
C ALA A 18 -21.85 -6.16 16.15
N TYR A 19 -23.15 -6.34 16.39
CA TYR A 19 -24.12 -5.24 16.39
C TYR A 19 -24.14 -4.46 17.71
N SER A 20 -23.57 -5.00 18.79
CA SER A 20 -23.47 -4.34 20.09
C SER A 20 -22.17 -4.70 20.81
N LYS A 21 -21.79 -3.89 21.80
CA LYS A 21 -20.58 -4.09 22.60
C LYS A 21 -20.72 -5.28 23.54
N GLU A 22 -21.91 -5.47 24.08
CA GLU A 22 -22.28 -6.53 25.02
C GLU A 22 -22.06 -7.89 24.37
N VAL A 23 -22.47 -8.05 23.10
CA VAL A 23 -22.23 -9.28 22.34
C VAL A 23 -20.74 -9.58 22.22
N LEU A 24 -19.90 -8.56 21.98
CA LEU A 24 -18.46 -8.77 21.88
C LEU A 24 -17.87 -9.24 23.22
N LEU A 25 -18.28 -8.62 24.32
CA LEU A 25 -17.75 -8.91 25.66
C LEU A 25 -18.27 -10.22 26.25
N GLU A 26 -19.57 -10.47 26.13
CA GLU A 26 -20.24 -11.58 26.84
C GLU A 26 -20.25 -12.88 26.03
N LYS A 27 -20.20 -12.80 24.70
CA LYS A 27 -20.30 -13.98 23.83
C LYS A 27 -19.04 -14.24 23.04
N VAL A 28 -18.54 -13.23 22.34
CA VAL A 28 -17.45 -13.41 21.36
C VAL A 28 -16.11 -13.60 22.04
N GLN A 29 -15.77 -12.71 22.97
CA GLN A 29 -14.49 -12.74 23.66
C GLN A 29 -14.31 -14.05 24.47
N PRO A 30 -15.29 -14.53 25.26
CA PRO A 30 -15.17 -15.82 25.95
C PRO A 30 -15.00 -16.99 24.99
N ALA A 31 -15.78 -17.02 23.89
CA ALA A 31 -15.66 -18.08 22.88
C ALA A 31 -14.28 -18.11 22.22
N ILE A 32 -13.68 -16.95 21.95
CA ILE A 32 -12.33 -16.84 21.39
C ILE A 32 -11.28 -17.30 22.40
N ILE A 33 -11.38 -16.88 23.66
CA ILE A 33 -10.46 -17.30 24.73
C ILE A 33 -10.49 -18.83 24.87
N GLU A 34 -11.67 -19.45 24.92
CA GLU A 34 -11.78 -20.91 25.01
C GLU A 34 -11.19 -21.60 23.77
N PHE A 35 -11.45 -21.06 22.58
CA PHE A 35 -10.92 -21.59 21.32
C PHE A 35 -9.39 -21.53 21.25
N LEU A 36 -8.78 -20.42 21.70
CA LEU A 36 -7.33 -20.23 21.74
C LEU A 36 -6.67 -21.09 22.82
N LYS A 37 -7.29 -21.20 24.00
CA LYS A 37 -6.79 -22.01 25.12
C LYS A 37 -6.60 -23.46 24.74
N LYS A 38 -7.53 -24.04 23.97
CA LYS A 38 -7.42 -25.42 23.43
C LYS A 38 -6.20 -25.62 22.52
N ARG A 39 -5.58 -24.54 22.03
CA ARG A 39 -4.40 -24.54 21.15
C ARG A 39 -3.14 -24.01 21.85
N GLY A 40 -3.18 -23.83 23.17
CA GLY A 40 -2.05 -23.31 23.94
C GLY A 40 -1.76 -21.82 23.68
N LEU A 41 -2.76 -21.06 23.22
CA LEU A 41 -2.65 -19.63 22.94
C LEU A 41 -3.53 -18.84 23.91
N GLU A 42 -3.12 -17.61 24.20
CA GLU A 42 -3.85 -16.68 25.07
C GLU A 42 -4.16 -15.37 24.34
N LEU A 43 -5.33 -14.81 24.63
CA LEU A 43 -5.74 -13.52 24.08
C LEU A 43 -5.10 -12.39 24.90
N SER A 44 -4.33 -11.52 24.24
CA SER A 44 -3.79 -10.32 24.90
C SER A 44 -4.90 -9.27 25.11
N LEU A 45 -5.44 -9.20 26.33
CA LEU A 45 -6.49 -8.25 26.68
C LEU A 45 -6.04 -6.79 26.56
N GLU A 46 -4.77 -6.50 26.88
CA GLU A 46 -4.20 -5.15 26.77
C GLU A 46 -4.16 -4.64 25.32
N LYS A 47 -3.91 -5.53 24.36
CA LYS A 47 -3.89 -5.19 22.93
C LYS A 47 -5.28 -5.21 22.30
N THR A 48 -6.25 -5.82 22.97
CA THR A 48 -7.63 -5.94 22.46
C THR A 48 -8.35 -4.60 22.62
N LYS A 49 -8.75 -4.02 21.49
CA LYS A 49 -9.49 -2.75 21.46
C LYS A 49 -10.90 -2.97 20.94
N ILE A 50 -11.89 -2.58 21.73
CA ILE A 50 -13.29 -2.47 21.29
C ILE A 50 -13.57 -1.01 20.95
N THR A 51 -14.10 -0.76 19.75
CA THR A 51 -14.36 0.59 19.24
C THR A 51 -15.51 0.55 18.25
N HIS A 52 -16.21 1.68 18.13
CA HIS A 52 -17.29 1.79 17.17
C HIS A 52 -16.76 2.13 15.77
N ILE A 53 -17.42 1.62 14.72
CA ILE A 53 -16.97 1.77 13.33
C ILE A 53 -16.87 3.25 12.88
N THR A 54 -17.58 4.17 13.54
CA THR A 54 -17.54 5.61 13.24
C THR A 54 -16.30 6.30 13.80
N GLU A 55 -15.73 5.79 14.89
CA GLU A 55 -14.43 6.20 15.41
C GLU A 55 -13.32 5.66 14.52
N GLY A 56 -13.48 4.39 14.12
CA GLY A 56 -12.57 3.68 13.23
C GLY A 56 -11.36 3.09 13.95
N PHE A 57 -10.64 2.23 13.26
CA PHE A 57 -9.49 1.53 13.81
C PHE A 57 -8.45 1.22 12.72
N ASP A 58 -7.22 0.99 13.15
CA ASP A 58 -6.12 0.56 12.29
C ASP A 58 -5.98 -0.96 12.35
N PHE A 59 -5.86 -1.61 11.19
CA PHE A 59 -5.62 -3.05 11.07
C PHE A 59 -4.76 -3.32 9.85
N LEU A 60 -3.65 -4.06 10.02
CA LEU A 60 -2.68 -4.37 8.96
C LEU A 60 -2.27 -3.13 8.13
N GLY A 61 -2.11 -1.98 8.79
CA GLY A 61 -1.74 -0.74 8.12
C GLY A 61 -2.86 -0.07 7.29
N PHE A 62 -4.11 -0.50 7.46
CA PHE A 62 -5.30 0.14 6.91
C PHE A 62 -6.10 0.79 8.03
N ASN A 63 -6.59 2.00 7.81
CA ASN A 63 -7.59 2.62 8.67
C ASN A 63 -8.98 2.30 8.11
N VAL A 64 -9.82 1.67 8.93
CA VAL A 64 -11.20 1.31 8.60
C VAL A 64 -12.12 2.24 9.39
N ARG A 65 -12.87 3.10 8.70
CA ARG A 65 -13.77 4.06 9.36
C ARG A 65 -15.03 4.35 8.54
N LYS A 66 -16.17 4.42 9.22
CA LYS A 66 -17.45 4.81 8.64
C LYS A 66 -17.69 6.31 8.84
N TYR A 67 -17.85 7.02 7.74
CA TYR A 67 -18.17 8.45 7.67
C TYR A 67 -19.63 8.58 7.23
N GLY A 68 -20.52 8.85 8.18
CA GLY A 68 -21.97 8.84 7.94
C GLY A 68 -22.43 7.50 7.35
N ARG A 69 -22.88 7.50 6.10
CA ARG A 69 -23.32 6.29 5.39
C ARG A 69 -22.21 5.54 4.64
N LYS A 70 -21.00 6.09 4.52
CA LYS A 70 -19.92 5.54 3.69
C LYS A 70 -18.83 4.90 4.55
N LEU A 71 -18.48 3.64 4.27
CA LEU A 71 -17.29 3.01 4.82
C LEU A 71 -16.08 3.31 3.92
N LEU A 72 -15.07 3.98 4.46
CA LEU A 72 -13.82 4.23 3.75
C LEU A 72 -12.70 3.48 4.43
N ILE A 73 -11.99 2.68 3.63
CA ILE A 73 -10.74 2.04 4.03
C ILE A 73 -9.62 2.83 3.37
N LYS A 74 -8.72 3.39 4.17
CA LYS A 74 -7.58 4.20 3.72
C LYS A 74 -6.28 3.59 4.25
N PRO A 75 -5.10 3.92 3.70
CA PRO A 75 -3.85 3.63 4.40
C PRO A 75 -3.85 4.29 5.78
N SER A 76 -3.37 3.60 6.82
CA SER A 76 -3.32 4.19 8.17
C SER A 76 -2.31 5.33 8.24
N GLY A 77 -2.56 6.29 9.14
CA GLY A 77 -1.63 7.41 9.35
C GLY A 77 -0.23 6.94 9.75
N SER A 78 -0.16 5.89 10.58
CA SER A 78 1.09 5.24 10.98
C SER A 78 1.85 4.65 9.79
N SER A 79 1.18 3.95 8.88
CA SER A 79 1.81 3.40 7.67
C SER A 79 2.27 4.47 6.69
N ILE A 80 1.49 5.55 6.53
CA ILE A 80 1.86 6.70 5.68
C ILE A 80 3.12 7.36 6.24
N LYS A 81 3.16 7.61 7.55
CA LYS A 81 4.31 8.21 8.24
C LYS A 81 5.58 7.37 8.06
N LYS A 82 5.52 6.08 8.41
CA LYS A 82 6.64 5.13 8.26
C LYS A 82 7.17 5.09 6.83
N PHE A 83 6.27 5.06 5.84
CA PHE A 83 6.69 5.03 4.44
C PHE A 83 7.33 6.35 3.99
N THR A 84 6.77 7.48 4.42
CA THR A 84 7.31 8.81 4.13
C THR A 84 8.71 8.98 4.72
N GLU A 85 8.92 8.54 5.96
CA GLU A 85 10.23 8.49 6.61
C GLU A 85 11.20 7.61 5.82
N SER A 86 10.77 6.43 5.39
CA SER A 86 11.59 5.53 4.56
C SER A 86 12.04 6.18 3.25
N ILE A 87 11.18 6.98 2.60
CA ILE A 87 11.54 7.75 1.40
C ILE A 87 12.62 8.79 1.75
N ARG A 88 12.40 9.59 2.80
CA ARG A 88 13.33 10.64 3.24
C ARG A 88 14.69 10.06 3.60
N GLU A 89 14.72 8.95 4.32
CA GLU A 89 15.95 8.24 4.67
C GLU A 89 16.69 7.71 3.43
N THR A 90 15.94 7.15 2.47
CA THR A 90 16.53 6.66 1.22
C THR A 90 17.21 7.80 0.46
N ILE A 91 16.56 8.95 0.37
CA ILE A 91 17.09 10.16 -0.27
C ILE A 91 18.30 10.68 0.51
N LYS A 92 18.25 10.72 1.86
CA LYS A 92 19.37 11.15 2.71
C LYS A 92 20.60 10.26 2.52
N LYS A 93 20.42 8.94 2.50
CA LYS A 93 21.50 7.95 2.35
C LYS A 93 22.09 7.97 0.93
N LEU A 94 21.26 8.04 -0.10
CA LEU A 94 21.69 7.90 -1.50
C LEU A 94 21.87 9.23 -2.24
N GLY A 95 21.62 10.38 -1.62
CA GLY A 95 21.62 11.67 -2.31
C GLY A 95 22.97 12.08 -2.91
N ASN A 96 24.07 11.61 -2.31
CA ASN A 96 25.42 11.80 -2.83
C ASN A 96 25.84 10.71 -3.82
N SER A 97 25.08 9.62 -3.92
CA SER A 97 25.33 8.53 -4.87
C SER A 97 24.89 8.88 -6.31
N LEU A 98 25.11 7.95 -7.23
CA LEU A 98 24.62 8.01 -8.59
C LEU A 98 23.08 8.13 -8.62
N THR A 99 22.57 9.09 -9.39
CA THR A 99 21.12 9.36 -9.52
C THR A 99 20.34 8.13 -9.95
N VAL A 100 20.91 7.28 -10.81
CA VAL A 100 20.27 6.01 -11.22
C VAL A 100 20.00 5.07 -10.05
N LYS A 101 20.93 4.98 -9.07
CA LYS A 101 20.74 4.14 -7.87
C LYS A 101 19.61 4.68 -7.01
N LEU A 102 19.54 6.01 -6.86
CA LEU A 102 18.46 6.67 -6.13
C LEU A 102 17.10 6.42 -6.78
N ILE A 103 16.99 6.61 -8.11
CA ILE A 103 15.74 6.36 -8.86
C ILE A 103 15.32 4.89 -8.74
N ALA A 104 16.25 3.95 -8.93
CA ALA A 104 15.94 2.53 -8.84
C ALA A 104 15.41 2.13 -7.44
N CYS A 105 16.04 2.61 -6.37
CA CYS A 105 15.63 2.32 -5.00
C CYS A 105 14.25 2.90 -4.68
N LEU A 106 14.03 4.18 -5.01
CA LEU A 106 12.75 4.85 -4.81
C LEU A 106 11.63 4.20 -5.63
N ASN A 107 11.88 3.85 -6.89
CA ASN A 107 10.90 3.18 -7.74
C ASN A 107 10.46 1.83 -7.18
N SER A 108 11.40 1.04 -6.64
CA SER A 108 11.08 -0.25 -6.01
C SER A 108 10.15 -0.05 -4.80
N LYS A 109 10.50 0.88 -3.91
CA LYS A 109 9.71 1.20 -2.71
C LYS A 109 8.32 1.75 -3.03
N ILE A 110 8.25 2.76 -3.89
CA ILE A 110 7.00 3.40 -4.32
C ILE A 110 6.08 2.39 -4.97
N ARG A 111 6.60 1.58 -5.90
CA ARG A 111 5.80 0.56 -6.59
C ARG A 111 5.29 -0.51 -5.63
N GLY A 112 6.13 -0.99 -4.71
CA GLY A 112 5.72 -1.99 -3.71
C GLY A 112 4.59 -1.47 -2.83
N TRP A 113 4.78 -0.28 -2.26
CA TRP A 113 3.83 0.34 -1.36
C TRP A 113 2.51 0.72 -2.05
N ALA A 114 2.57 1.31 -3.25
CA ALA A 114 1.37 1.66 -4.00
C ALA A 114 0.59 0.42 -4.47
N ASN A 115 1.28 -0.69 -4.79
CA ASN A 115 0.60 -1.94 -5.10
C ASN A 115 -0.08 -2.57 -3.88
N TYR A 116 0.52 -2.48 -2.70
CA TYR A 116 -0.09 -2.97 -1.46
C TYR A 116 -1.41 -2.22 -1.15
N TYR A 117 -1.39 -0.89 -1.28
CA TYR A 117 -2.55 -0.05 -1.00
C TYR A 117 -3.50 0.17 -2.19
N ARG A 118 -3.26 -0.47 -3.35
CA ARG A 118 -4.06 -0.22 -4.56
C ARG A 118 -5.53 -0.60 -4.42
N SER A 119 -5.89 -1.41 -3.43
CA SER A 119 -7.27 -1.89 -3.26
C SER A 119 -8.15 -1.00 -2.38
N CYS A 120 -7.54 -0.08 -1.63
CA CYS A 120 -8.24 0.82 -0.74
C CYS A 120 -8.37 2.24 -1.35
N VAL A 121 -8.97 3.15 -0.60
CA VAL A 121 -9.12 4.56 -1.00
C VAL A 121 -7.79 5.28 -0.74
N ALA A 122 -6.84 5.12 -1.66
CA ALA A 122 -5.47 5.60 -1.47
C ALA A 122 -5.02 6.70 -2.45
N LYS A 123 -5.88 7.14 -3.38
CA LYS A 123 -5.46 8.03 -4.48
C LYS A 123 -4.93 9.38 -4.00
N GLU A 124 -5.60 9.99 -3.03
CA GLU A 124 -5.16 11.22 -2.37
C GLU A 124 -3.82 11.00 -1.65
N THR A 125 -3.71 9.91 -0.89
CA THR A 125 -2.48 9.53 -0.20
C THR A 125 -1.32 9.33 -1.18
N PHE A 126 -1.57 8.72 -2.34
CA PHE A 126 -0.56 8.52 -3.39
C PHE A 126 -0.03 9.86 -3.92
N ASN A 127 -0.92 10.84 -4.14
CA ASN A 127 -0.50 12.18 -4.52
C ASN A 127 0.36 12.83 -3.43
N ASN A 128 -0.03 12.69 -2.15
CA ASN A 128 0.75 13.26 -1.05
C ASN A 128 2.15 12.63 -0.95
N ILE A 129 2.27 11.32 -1.13
CA ILE A 129 3.56 10.62 -1.20
C ILE A 129 4.41 11.13 -2.36
N ASP A 130 3.82 11.33 -3.54
CA ASP A 130 4.52 11.88 -4.70
C ASP A 130 5.04 13.31 -4.43
N THR A 131 4.23 14.14 -3.77
CA THR A 131 4.63 15.50 -3.34
C THR A 131 5.80 15.43 -2.37
N VAL A 132 5.73 14.59 -1.33
CA VAL A 132 6.83 14.48 -0.35
C VAL A 132 8.10 13.94 -1.00
N ALA A 133 8.00 12.98 -1.91
CA ALA A 133 9.15 12.49 -2.66
C ALA A 133 9.79 13.61 -3.49
N PHE A 134 8.98 14.38 -4.22
CA PHE A 134 9.44 15.52 -5.01
C PHE A 134 10.13 16.58 -4.16
N GLU A 135 9.49 17.04 -3.07
CA GLU A 135 10.06 18.04 -2.17
C GLU A 135 11.38 17.57 -1.53
N SER A 136 11.44 16.31 -1.13
CA SER A 136 12.62 15.73 -0.50
C SER A 136 13.79 15.67 -1.50
N ILE A 137 13.52 15.28 -2.75
CA ILE A 137 14.50 15.30 -3.83
C ILE A 137 14.93 16.74 -4.13
N TRP A 138 13.98 17.68 -4.21
CA TRP A 138 14.27 19.08 -4.48
C TRP A 138 15.19 19.71 -3.42
N ARG A 139 14.88 19.51 -2.14
CA ARG A 139 15.72 19.96 -1.02
C ARG A 139 17.12 19.34 -1.09
N MET A 140 17.21 18.04 -1.36
CA MET A 140 18.48 17.34 -1.54
C MET A 140 19.30 17.94 -2.70
N LEU A 141 18.69 18.21 -3.85
CA LEU A 141 19.38 18.78 -5.01
C LEU A 141 19.89 20.20 -4.76
N LYS A 142 19.07 21.05 -4.11
CA LYS A 142 19.51 22.40 -3.69
C LYS A 142 20.71 22.34 -2.74
N LYS A 143 20.69 21.42 -1.78
CA LYS A 143 21.82 21.21 -0.85
C LYS A 143 23.06 20.67 -1.57
N LYS A 144 22.88 19.80 -2.56
CA LYS A 144 23.97 19.21 -3.34
C LYS A 144 24.67 20.22 -4.26
N HIS A 145 23.96 21.25 -4.71
CA HIS A 145 24.46 22.23 -5.68
C HIS A 145 24.24 23.67 -5.17
N PRO A 146 24.95 24.12 -4.12
CA PRO A 146 24.74 25.44 -3.52
C PRO A 146 25.04 26.59 -4.50
N ASN A 147 26.00 26.40 -5.41
CA ASN A 147 26.47 27.45 -6.33
C ASN A 147 25.77 27.39 -7.70
N LYS A 148 24.75 26.54 -7.88
CA LYS A 148 24.02 26.42 -9.15
C LYS A 148 22.65 27.04 -9.03
N ASN A 149 22.25 27.77 -10.07
CA ASN A 149 20.92 28.35 -10.13
C ASN A 149 19.84 27.27 -10.31
N ILE A 150 18.59 27.66 -10.01
CA ILE A 150 17.42 26.78 -10.06
C ILE A 150 17.21 26.22 -11.48
N SER A 151 17.46 27.03 -12.51
CA SER A 151 17.31 26.63 -13.91
C SER A 151 18.24 25.47 -14.27
N TRP A 152 19.50 25.52 -13.82
CA TRP A 152 20.48 24.48 -14.05
C TRP A 152 20.08 23.16 -13.36
N ILE A 153 19.60 23.23 -12.11
CA ILE A 153 19.10 22.04 -11.41
C ILE A 153 17.91 21.43 -12.16
N ARG A 154 17.00 22.28 -12.63
CA ARG A 154 15.85 21.87 -13.45
C ARG A 154 16.32 21.14 -14.72
N CYS A 155 17.15 21.76 -15.54
CA CYS A 155 17.62 21.18 -16.80
C CYS A 155 18.44 19.90 -16.61
N LYS A 156 19.20 19.78 -15.51
CA LYS A 156 20.04 18.61 -15.25
C LYS A 156 19.27 17.39 -14.73
N TYR A 157 18.28 17.60 -13.87
CA TYR A 157 17.63 16.52 -13.12
C TYR A 157 16.16 16.30 -13.45
N PHE A 158 15.52 17.22 -14.18
CA PHE A 158 14.11 17.16 -14.51
C PHE A 158 13.89 17.27 -16.02
N THR A 159 12.98 16.44 -16.53
CA THR A 159 12.57 16.43 -17.94
C THR A 159 11.05 16.49 -18.04
N ASN A 160 10.57 16.74 -19.26
CA ASN A 160 9.17 16.65 -19.59
C ASN A 160 8.90 15.33 -20.32
N ILE A 161 7.88 14.59 -19.91
CA ILE A 161 7.51 13.30 -20.49
C ILE A 161 6.03 13.35 -20.87
N GLY A 162 5.76 13.47 -22.16
CA GLY A 162 4.43 13.78 -22.66
C GLY A 162 3.90 15.08 -22.04
N GLN A 163 2.73 15.02 -21.41
CA GLN A 163 2.10 16.16 -20.73
C GLN A 163 2.65 16.42 -19.30
N ARG A 164 3.63 15.63 -18.84
CA ARG A 164 4.14 15.73 -17.48
C ARG A 164 5.41 16.55 -17.44
N ASN A 165 5.35 17.64 -16.67
CA ASN A 165 6.52 18.43 -16.34
C ASN A 165 7.14 17.96 -15.03
N TRP A 166 8.40 18.33 -14.82
CA TRP A 166 9.15 18.05 -13.58
C TRP A 166 9.27 16.57 -13.25
N CYS A 167 9.55 15.74 -14.26
CA CYS A 167 9.86 14.32 -14.06
C CYS A 167 11.33 14.17 -13.69
N PHE A 168 11.60 13.75 -12.44
CA PHE A 168 12.95 13.46 -12.00
C PHE A 168 13.53 12.28 -12.80
N PHE A 169 14.66 12.50 -13.48
CA PHE A 169 15.22 11.54 -14.42
C PHE A 169 16.75 11.48 -14.36
N CYS A 170 17.31 10.42 -14.95
CA CYS A 170 18.71 10.37 -15.32
C CYS A 170 18.93 9.54 -16.59
N ASN A 171 19.91 9.94 -17.39
CA ASN A 171 20.38 9.17 -18.54
C ASN A 171 21.61 8.36 -18.15
N VAL A 172 21.66 7.11 -18.60
CA VAL A 172 22.79 6.19 -18.39
C VAL A 172 23.24 5.68 -19.75
N SER A 173 24.51 5.91 -20.08
CA SER A 173 25.12 5.37 -21.29
C SER A 173 25.36 3.86 -21.10
N THR A 174 24.90 3.06 -22.05
CA THR A 174 25.10 1.61 -22.06
C THR A 174 25.70 1.19 -23.41
N LYS A 175 26.26 -0.03 -23.48
CA LYS A 175 26.81 -0.59 -24.74
C LYS A 175 25.80 -0.62 -25.90
N LYS A 176 24.50 -0.51 -25.61
CA LYS A 176 23.39 -0.51 -26.58
C LYS A 176 22.75 0.86 -26.80
N GLY A 177 23.38 1.95 -26.32
CA GLY A 177 22.87 3.32 -26.41
C GLY A 177 22.53 3.93 -25.04
N VAL A 178 21.91 5.11 -25.05
CA VAL A 178 21.52 5.85 -23.84
C VAL A 178 20.16 5.39 -23.34
N LYS A 179 20.10 4.91 -22.09
CA LYS A 179 18.84 4.54 -21.42
C LYS A 179 18.45 5.61 -20.40
N SER A 180 17.21 6.08 -20.47
CA SER A 180 16.67 7.04 -19.50
C SER A 180 15.93 6.30 -18.39
N TYR A 181 16.10 6.75 -17.15
CA TYR A 181 15.38 6.26 -15.97
C TYR A 181 14.64 7.41 -15.33
N THR A 182 13.37 7.18 -14.96
CA THR A 182 12.49 8.21 -14.41
C THR A 182 11.85 7.74 -13.12
N LEU A 183 11.56 8.67 -12.22
CA LEU A 183 10.88 8.36 -10.96
C LEU A 183 9.41 8.00 -11.24
N THR A 184 9.01 6.81 -10.83
CA THR A 184 7.62 6.35 -10.90
C THR A 184 6.78 7.10 -9.87
N LYS A 185 5.58 7.53 -10.28
CA LYS A 185 4.64 8.19 -9.38
C LYS A 185 3.68 7.17 -8.79
N ALA A 186 3.48 7.20 -7.47
CA ALA A 186 2.52 6.36 -6.77
C ALA A 186 1.12 6.53 -7.34
N ARG A 187 0.77 7.78 -7.72
CA ARG A 187 -0.54 8.08 -8.32
C ARG A 187 -0.79 7.38 -9.64
N ASP A 188 0.21 6.85 -10.33
CA ASP A 188 0.00 6.14 -11.60
C ASP A 188 -0.57 4.73 -11.39
N VAL A 189 -0.45 4.20 -10.18
CA VAL A 189 -1.01 2.89 -9.85
C VAL A 189 -2.53 2.98 -9.88
N LYS A 190 -3.15 2.18 -10.76
CA LYS A 190 -4.60 2.08 -10.89
C LYS A 190 -5.18 1.38 -9.66
N ILE A 191 -6.09 2.09 -8.99
CA ILE A 191 -6.89 1.55 -7.89
C ILE A 191 -7.72 0.39 -8.41
N ARG A 192 -7.68 -0.74 -7.70
CA ARG A 192 -8.38 -1.98 -8.05
C ARG A 192 -9.20 -2.45 -6.86
N ARG A 193 -10.51 -2.24 -6.91
CA ARG A 193 -11.41 -2.65 -5.83
C ARG A 193 -11.50 -4.16 -5.72
N HIS A 194 -11.52 -4.67 -4.49
CA HIS A 194 -11.82 -6.06 -4.25
C HIS A 194 -13.30 -6.33 -4.50
N ILE A 195 -13.58 -7.41 -5.21
CA ILE A 195 -14.94 -7.95 -5.34
C ILE A 195 -15.30 -8.55 -3.97
N LYS A 196 -16.46 -8.24 -3.41
CA LYS A 196 -16.89 -8.82 -2.12
C LYS A 196 -17.10 -10.33 -2.25
N ILE A 197 -16.86 -11.09 -1.18
CA ILE A 197 -17.27 -12.50 -1.14
C ILE A 197 -18.77 -12.56 -0.86
N LYS A 198 -19.50 -13.50 -1.48
CA LYS A 198 -20.92 -13.77 -1.16
C LYS A 198 -21.03 -14.05 0.35
N GLY A 199 -21.92 -13.35 1.04
CA GLY A 199 -21.97 -13.38 2.52
C GLY A 199 -22.28 -14.76 3.12
N LYS A 200 -23.03 -15.60 2.39
CA LYS A 200 -23.33 -16.99 2.78
C LYS A 200 -22.26 -18.00 2.38
N ALA A 201 -21.29 -17.60 1.54
CA ALA A 201 -20.32 -18.53 1.01
C ALA A 201 -19.28 -18.91 2.07
N ASN A 202 -19.19 -20.21 2.35
CA ASN A 202 -18.20 -20.81 3.22
C ASN A 202 -17.22 -21.63 2.38
N ILE A 203 -15.92 -21.52 2.64
CA ILE A 203 -14.88 -22.23 1.88
C ILE A 203 -14.88 -23.75 2.13
N PHE A 204 -15.50 -24.17 3.23
CA PHE A 204 -15.62 -25.58 3.62
C PHE A 204 -16.98 -26.19 3.24
N ASP A 205 -17.83 -25.44 2.57
CA ASP A 205 -19.16 -25.88 2.14
C ASP A 205 -19.12 -26.22 0.64
N GLN A 206 -19.50 -27.45 0.31
CA GLN A 206 -19.38 -28.03 -1.03
C GLN A 206 -20.24 -27.27 -2.05
N ASP A 207 -21.36 -26.70 -1.62
CA ASP A 207 -22.25 -25.89 -2.47
C ASP A 207 -21.59 -24.61 -3.01
N PHE A 208 -20.47 -24.18 -2.42
CA PHE A 208 -19.72 -22.98 -2.82
C PHE A 208 -18.38 -23.28 -3.50
N GLU A 209 -18.04 -24.55 -3.74
CA GLU A 209 -16.74 -24.96 -4.28
C GLU A 209 -16.46 -24.32 -5.66
N ASP A 210 -17.40 -24.44 -6.60
CA ASP A 210 -17.30 -23.83 -7.94
C ASP A 210 -17.11 -22.30 -7.87
N TYR A 211 -17.83 -21.65 -6.95
CA TYR A 211 -17.72 -20.20 -6.75
C TYR A 211 -16.31 -19.78 -6.29
N PHE A 212 -15.66 -20.57 -5.43
CA PHE A 212 -14.28 -20.29 -5.01
C PHE A 212 -13.26 -20.62 -6.11
N ILE A 213 -13.47 -21.69 -6.88
CA ILE A 213 -12.63 -22.06 -8.04
C ILE A 213 -12.65 -20.97 -9.11
N GLU A 214 -13.84 -20.53 -9.56
CA GLU A 214 -13.99 -19.46 -10.55
C GLU A 214 -13.29 -18.16 -10.09
N ARG A 215 -13.45 -17.84 -8.81
CA ARG A 215 -12.86 -16.66 -8.20
C ARG A 215 -11.34 -16.75 -8.13
N GLU A 216 -10.78 -17.93 -7.87
CA GLU A 216 -9.35 -18.16 -7.90
C GLU A 216 -8.79 -18.05 -9.32
N ASN A 217 -9.46 -18.65 -10.30
CA ASN A 217 -9.10 -18.56 -11.72
C ASN A 217 -9.08 -17.11 -12.21
N LYS A 218 -10.12 -16.34 -11.86
CA LYS A 218 -10.17 -14.90 -12.14
C LYS A 218 -8.98 -14.16 -11.51
N ARG A 219 -8.64 -14.44 -10.25
CA ARG A 219 -7.46 -13.85 -9.58
C ARG A 219 -6.15 -14.23 -10.26
N LYS A 220 -6.00 -15.49 -10.72
CA LYS A 220 -4.80 -15.97 -11.44
C LYS A 220 -4.62 -15.21 -12.76
N MET A 221 -5.67 -15.10 -13.57
CA MET A 221 -5.66 -14.35 -14.83
C MET A 221 -5.31 -12.86 -14.61
N GLU A 222 -5.91 -12.27 -13.59
CA GLU A 222 -5.67 -10.88 -13.22
C GLU A 222 -4.22 -10.61 -12.76
N ARG A 223 -3.59 -11.56 -12.07
CA ARG A 223 -2.17 -11.50 -11.67
C ARG A 223 -1.26 -11.63 -12.87
N MET A 224 -1.58 -12.53 -13.81
CA MET A 224 -0.83 -12.73 -15.05
C MET A 224 -0.82 -11.46 -15.90
N ASN A 225 -1.99 -10.85 -16.12
CA ASN A 225 -2.11 -9.58 -16.86
C ASN A 225 -1.33 -8.44 -16.17
N SER A 226 -1.35 -8.38 -14.85
CA SER A 226 -0.59 -7.37 -14.10
C SER A 226 0.93 -7.55 -14.22
N ARG A 227 1.42 -8.79 -14.30
CA ARG A 227 2.86 -9.09 -14.51
C ARG A 227 3.33 -8.66 -15.90
N ILE A 228 2.52 -8.90 -16.92
CA ILE A 228 2.81 -8.50 -18.31
C ILE A 228 2.91 -6.97 -18.42
N VAL A 229 1.94 -6.24 -17.89
CA VAL A 229 1.95 -4.76 -17.88
C VAL A 229 3.17 -4.20 -17.13
N ASN A 230 3.51 -4.78 -15.97
CA ASN A 230 4.67 -4.35 -15.19
C ASN A 230 6.01 -4.66 -15.88
N ASN A 231 6.10 -5.74 -16.67
CA ASN A 231 7.30 -6.04 -17.45
C ASN A 231 7.46 -5.11 -18.65
N ASN A 232 6.36 -4.68 -19.28
CA ASN A 232 6.40 -3.69 -20.36
C ASN A 232 6.83 -2.30 -19.84
N LEU A 233 6.40 -1.91 -18.65
CA LEU A 233 6.84 -0.68 -17.96
C LEU A 233 8.30 -0.70 -17.48
N LYS A 234 8.96 -1.87 -17.45
CA LYS A 234 10.41 -1.99 -17.17
C LYS A 234 11.26 -1.86 -18.44
N ARG A 235 10.66 -2.07 -19.62
CA ARG A 235 11.31 -2.11 -20.93
C ARG A 235 11.21 -0.78 -21.69
N ALA A 236 10.14 -0.02 -21.47
CA ALA A 236 10.07 1.40 -21.83
C ALA A 236 10.94 2.25 -20.88
#